data_AF-A0A2U1QPV1-F1
#
_entry.id   AF-A0A2U1QPV1-F1
#
_cell.length_a   1.000
_cell.length_b   1.000
_cell.length_c   1.000
_cell.angle_alpha   90.00
_cell.angle_beta   90.00
_cell.angle_gamma   90.00
#
_symmetry.space_group_name_H-M   'P 1'
#
loop_
_entity.id
_entity.type
_entity.pdbx_description
1 polymer ?
#
loop_
_entity_poly.entity_id
_entity_poly.type
_entity_poly.pdbx_seq_one_letter_code
_entity_poly.pdbx_strand_id
1 'polypeptide(L)'
;MKKIIIIIAFYATSINLYSQEVSCNDLLNFIVSKGYLKGTISNYVLDSSWLYKVTAYEYQYKTYVVAEIKKNEYSYQTNTYIFCGIPNMNWGNFQYGSYGDSNSYGERFHKYIIDYKCNCY
;
A
#
# COMPACT_ATOMS: atom_id res chain seq x y z
N MET A 1 12.89 1.05 53.45
CA MET A 1 11.75 1.66 52.73
C MET A 1 12.19 2.80 51.79
N LYS A 2 13.15 2.54 50.89
CA LYS A 2 13.63 3.52 49.89
C LYS A 2 13.74 2.94 48.46
N LYS A 3 13.51 1.63 48.31
CA LYS A 3 13.64 0.91 47.03
C LYS A 3 12.33 0.76 46.25
N ILE A 4 11.18 1.09 46.85
CA ILE A 4 9.85 0.96 46.21
C ILE A 4 9.45 2.22 45.44
N ILE A 5 10.08 3.37 45.72
CA ILE A 5 9.71 4.66 45.09
C ILE A 5 10.18 4.76 43.62
N ILE A 6 11.15 3.95 43.19
CA ILE A 6 11.71 4.03 41.83
C ILE A 6 10.79 3.38 40.78
N ILE A 7 9.92 2.44 41.16
CA ILE A 7 9.08 1.67 40.21
C ILE A 7 7.86 2.48 39.74
N ILE A 8 7.42 3.48 40.52
CA ILE A 8 6.23 4.30 40.22
C ILE A 8 6.55 5.42 39.21
N ALA A 9 7.81 5.82 39.07
CA ALA A 9 8.22 6.88 38.14
C ALA A 9 8.24 6.45 36.66
N PHE A 10 8.14 5.15 36.36
CA PHE A 10 8.18 4.62 34.98
C PHE A 10 6.80 4.53 34.31
N TYR A 11 5.70 4.83 35.01
CA TYR A 11 4.34 4.69 34.48
C TYR A 11 3.73 5.97 33.89
N ALA A 12 4.43 7.11 33.96
CA ALA A 12 3.85 8.42 33.64
C ALA A 12 4.19 8.97 32.24
N THR A 13 5.00 8.26 31.42
CA THR A 13 5.23 8.68 30.03
C THR A 13 4.29 7.93 29.09
N SER A 14 3.00 8.22 29.17
CA SER A 14 2.09 7.96 28.06
C SER A 14 2.51 8.87 26.91
N ILE A 15 3.41 8.33 26.08
CA ILE A 15 3.84 8.91 24.80
C ILE A 15 2.58 9.22 23.99
N ASN A 16 2.25 10.51 23.88
CA ASN A 16 1.36 11.01 22.85
C ASN A 16 2.07 10.75 21.51
N LEU A 17 1.78 9.61 20.90
CA LEU A 17 2.21 9.30 19.54
C LEU A 17 1.44 10.25 18.62
N TYR A 18 2.00 11.43 18.38
CA TYR A 18 1.57 12.27 17.28
C TYR A 18 1.87 11.49 15.99
N SER A 19 0.84 10.88 15.43
CA SER A 19 0.91 10.36 14.06
C SER A 19 1.15 11.57 13.16
N GLN A 20 2.39 11.74 12.68
CA GLN A 20 2.67 12.75 11.68
C GLN A 20 1.86 12.39 10.44
N GLU A 21 0.94 13.27 10.07
CA GLU A 21 0.21 13.13 8.81
C GLU A 21 1.21 13.28 7.66
N VAL A 22 1.26 12.30 6.77
CA VAL A 22 2.17 12.30 5.61
C VAL A 22 1.35 12.60 4.37
N SER A 23 1.83 13.52 3.54
CA SER A 23 1.25 13.81 2.22
C SER A 23 1.33 12.56 1.34
N CYS A 24 0.25 12.24 0.63
CA CYS A 24 0.26 11.08 -0.28
C CYS A 24 1.34 11.22 -1.37
N ASN A 25 1.61 12.44 -1.82
CA ASN A 25 2.64 12.70 -2.83
C ASN A 25 4.05 12.50 -2.27
N ASP A 26 4.30 12.92 -1.04
CA ASP A 26 5.61 12.76 -0.42
C ASP A 26 5.90 11.28 -0.15
N LEU A 27 4.90 10.55 0.36
CA LEU A 27 5.02 9.11 0.54
C LEU A 27 5.26 8.39 -0.78
N LEU A 28 4.49 8.74 -1.82
CA LEU A 28 4.65 8.17 -3.15
C LEU A 28 6.05 8.42 -3.71
N ASN A 29 6.52 9.67 -3.67
CA ASN A 29 7.86 10.04 -4.14
C ASN A 29 8.96 9.31 -3.36
N PHE A 30 8.80 9.20 -2.04
CA PHE A 30 9.73 8.47 -1.19
C PHE A 30 9.81 6.99 -1.57
N ILE A 31 8.67 6.32 -1.66
CA ILE A 31 8.62 4.88 -1.98
C ILE A 31 9.15 4.61 -3.39
N VAL A 32 8.81 5.44 -4.38
CA VAL A 32 9.33 5.30 -5.74
C VAL A 32 10.84 5.53 -5.80
N SER A 33 11.38 6.45 -4.98
CA SER A 33 12.81 6.77 -4.96
C SER A 33 13.66 5.79 -4.15
N LYS A 34 13.14 5.27 -3.03
CA LYS A 34 13.89 4.50 -2.03
C LYS A 34 13.49 3.04 -1.93
N GLY A 35 12.30 2.68 -2.42
CA GLY A 35 11.81 1.31 -2.41
C GLY A 35 12.46 0.45 -3.49
N TYR A 36 12.61 -0.84 -3.20
CA TYR A 36 13.04 -1.84 -4.16
C TYR A 36 11.86 -2.25 -5.06
N LEU A 37 11.99 -2.11 -6.37
CA LEU A 37 10.94 -2.52 -7.31
C LEU A 37 10.72 -4.04 -7.26
N LYS A 38 9.51 -4.47 -6.88
CA LYS A 38 9.13 -5.90 -6.90
C LYS A 38 8.54 -6.33 -8.23
N GLY A 39 7.78 -5.45 -8.89
CA GLY A 39 7.13 -5.77 -10.15
C GLY A 39 6.16 -4.69 -10.61
N THR A 40 5.87 -4.73 -11.91
CA THR A 40 4.94 -3.81 -12.57
C THR A 40 4.03 -4.61 -13.48
N ILE A 41 2.73 -4.35 -13.41
CA ILE A 41 1.72 -4.89 -14.34
C ILE A 41 1.10 -3.70 -15.06
N SER A 42 1.32 -3.64 -16.38
CA SER A 42 0.85 -2.56 -17.25
C SER A 42 -0.52 -2.86 -17.85
N ASN A 43 -1.18 -1.83 -18.40
CA ASN A 43 -2.52 -1.89 -18.97
C ASN A 43 -2.76 -3.07 -19.92
N TYR A 44 -1.81 -3.38 -20.79
CA TYR A 44 -1.93 -4.46 -21.78
C TYR A 44 -1.99 -5.86 -21.15
N VAL A 45 -1.43 -6.04 -19.94
CA VAL A 45 -1.57 -7.29 -19.17
C VAL A 45 -2.81 -7.25 -18.29
N LEU A 46 -3.08 -6.09 -17.70
CA LEU A 46 -4.21 -5.91 -16.77
C LEU A 46 -5.56 -6.13 -17.45
N ASP A 47 -5.68 -5.77 -18.73
CA ASP A 47 -6.91 -5.82 -19.53
C ASP A 47 -8.16 -5.35 -18.73
N SER A 48 -8.00 -4.22 -18.05
CA SER A 48 -8.98 -3.72 -17.09
C SER A 48 -9.60 -2.43 -17.59
N SER A 49 -10.93 -2.32 -17.51
CA SER A 49 -11.67 -1.07 -17.71
C SER A 49 -11.40 -0.03 -16.63
N TRP A 50 -10.77 -0.43 -15.52
CA TRP A 50 -10.59 0.42 -14.34
C TRP A 50 -9.12 0.65 -13.98
N LEU A 51 -8.29 -0.41 -13.94
CA LEU A 51 -6.86 -0.30 -13.67
C LEU A 51 -6.09 0.04 -14.94
N TYR A 52 -5.16 0.99 -14.85
CA TYR A 52 -4.23 1.31 -15.94
C TYR A 52 -2.84 0.73 -15.71
N LYS A 53 -2.31 0.82 -14.50
CA LYS A 53 -0.98 0.26 -14.16
C LYS A 53 -0.91 0.01 -12.66
N VAL A 54 -0.24 -1.06 -12.26
CA VAL A 54 0.00 -1.38 -10.85
C VAL A 54 1.47 -1.72 -10.66
N THR A 55 2.14 -0.99 -9.78
CA THR A 55 3.57 -1.17 -9.48
C THR A 55 3.75 -1.45 -8.00
N ALA A 56 4.47 -2.52 -7.66
CA ALA A 56 4.82 -2.87 -6.29
C ALA A 56 6.28 -2.53 -5.96
N TYR A 57 6.47 -1.95 -4.78
CA TYR A 57 7.77 -1.65 -4.18
C TYR A 57 7.87 -2.31 -2.81
N GLU A 58 9.09 -2.68 -2.41
CA GLU A 58 9.40 -3.14 -1.06
C GLU A 58 10.28 -2.11 -0.34
N TYR A 59 9.89 -1.73 0.87
CA TYR A 59 10.71 -0.90 1.72
C TYR A 59 10.56 -1.37 3.17
N GLN A 60 11.68 -1.62 3.86
CA GLN A 60 11.71 -2.18 5.23
C GLN A 60 10.77 -3.39 5.41
N TYR A 61 10.86 -4.36 4.49
CA TYR A 61 10.04 -5.59 4.48
C TYR A 61 8.52 -5.38 4.38
N LYS A 62 8.08 -4.16 4.05
CA LYS A 62 6.68 -3.84 3.76
C LYS A 62 6.50 -3.65 2.27
N THR A 63 5.42 -4.22 1.73
CA THR A 63 5.03 -3.99 0.34
C THR A 63 4.14 -2.77 0.24
N TYR A 64 4.46 -1.93 -0.74
CA TYR A 64 3.71 -0.76 -1.13
C TYR A 64 3.29 -0.93 -2.58
N VAL A 65 2.03 -0.64 -2.88
CA VAL A 65 1.52 -0.68 -4.25
C VAL A 65 1.13 0.72 -4.68
N VAL A 66 1.64 1.15 -5.82
CA VAL A 66 1.22 2.35 -6.52
C VAL A 66 0.33 1.92 -7.67
N ALA A 67 -0.94 2.31 -7.63
CA ALA A 67 -1.90 2.01 -8.69
C ALA A 67 -2.30 3.29 -9.43
N GLU A 68 -2.21 3.24 -10.75
CA GLU A 68 -2.77 4.23 -11.65
C GLU A 68 -4.13 3.73 -12.11
N ILE A 69 -5.18 4.47 -11.75
CA ILE A 69 -6.58 4.12 -12.00
C ILE A 69 -7.15 5.07 -13.04
N LYS A 70 -7.83 4.54 -14.05
CA LYS A 70 -8.42 5.36 -15.13
C LYS A 70 -9.54 6.23 -14.58
N LYS A 71 -9.66 7.47 -15.07
CA LYS A 71 -10.79 8.36 -14.72
C LYS A 71 -12.15 7.84 -15.22
N ASN A 72 -12.12 7.09 -16.31
CA ASN A 72 -13.23 6.33 -16.88
C ASN A 72 -12.66 5.26 -17.83
N GLU A 73 -13.50 4.33 -18.29
CA GLU A 73 -13.09 3.15 -19.08
C GLU A 73 -12.23 3.47 -20.32
N TYR A 74 -12.55 4.57 -21.00
CA TYR A 74 -11.92 4.99 -22.25
C TYR A 74 -10.81 6.04 -22.05
N SER A 75 -10.54 6.43 -20.80
CA SER A 75 -9.58 7.49 -20.52
C SER A 75 -8.14 6.99 -20.51
N TYR A 76 -7.27 7.74 -21.18
CA TYR A 76 -5.81 7.63 -21.02
C TYR A 76 -5.30 8.45 -19.82
N GLN A 77 -6.17 9.25 -19.18
CA GLN A 77 -5.83 9.97 -17.96
C GLN A 77 -6.08 9.08 -16.75
N THR A 78 -5.11 9.06 -15.84
CA THR A 78 -5.16 8.28 -14.62
C THR A 78 -5.04 9.17 -13.37
N ASN A 79 -5.58 8.67 -12.28
CA ASN A 79 -5.29 9.15 -10.93
C ASN A 79 -4.39 8.11 -10.26
N THR A 80 -3.37 8.58 -9.55
CA THR A 80 -2.41 7.71 -8.86
C THR A 80 -2.78 7.59 -7.40
N TYR A 81 -2.79 6.35 -6.89
CA TYR A 81 -3.08 6.02 -5.50
C TYR A 81 -1.98 5.13 -4.95
N ILE A 82 -1.72 5.26 -3.65
CA ILE A 82 -0.76 4.44 -2.93
C ILE A 82 -1.46 3.60 -1.87
N PHE A 83 -1.03 2.35 -1.78
CA PHE A 83 -1.53 1.32 -0.87
C PHE A 83 -0.35 0.79 -0.06
N CYS A 84 -0.53 0.66 1.26
CA CYS A 84 0.53 0.53 2.25
C CYS A 84 0.43 -0.78 3.02
N GLY A 85 1.58 -1.38 3.33
CA GLY A 85 1.65 -2.51 4.27
C GLY A 85 0.96 -3.77 3.76
N ILE A 86 0.97 -3.96 2.43
CA ILE A 86 0.32 -5.11 1.80
C ILE A 86 1.13 -6.37 2.16
N PRO A 87 0.48 -7.44 2.64
CA PRO A 87 1.16 -8.72 2.82
C PRO A 87 1.74 -9.22 1.51
N ASN A 88 2.96 -9.76 1.54
CA ASN A 88 3.60 -10.31 0.32
C ASN A 88 2.72 -11.34 -0.39
N MET A 89 1.96 -12.14 0.36
CA MET A 89 1.00 -13.10 -0.20
C MET A 89 -0.14 -12.41 -0.97
N ASN A 90 -0.65 -11.27 -0.50
CA ASN A 90 -1.68 -10.50 -1.19
C ASN A 90 -1.18 -9.94 -2.51
N TRP A 91 0.06 -9.44 -2.55
CA TRP A 91 0.70 -9.04 -3.81
C TRP A 91 0.81 -10.23 -4.77
N GLY A 92 1.30 -11.38 -4.30
CA GLY A 92 1.39 -12.59 -5.11
C GLY A 92 0.03 -13.04 -5.66
N ASN A 93 -1.00 -13.07 -4.82
CA ASN A 93 -2.35 -13.46 -5.25
C ASN A 93 -2.97 -12.43 -6.21
N PHE A 94 -2.68 -11.14 -6.07
CA PHE A 94 -3.08 -10.14 -7.06
C PHE A 94 -2.42 -10.41 -8.42
N GLN A 95 -1.11 -10.67 -8.42
CA GLN A 95 -0.32 -10.83 -9.64
C GLN A 95 -0.63 -12.15 -10.37
N TYR A 96 -0.75 -13.25 -9.63
CA TYR A 96 -0.82 -14.61 -10.18
C TYR A 96 -2.17 -15.30 -9.96
N GLY A 97 -3.05 -14.73 -9.13
CA GLY A 97 -4.28 -15.39 -8.69
C GLY A 97 -4.06 -16.42 -7.58
N SER A 98 -5.17 -16.87 -7.01
CA SER A 98 -5.26 -18.01 -6.09
C SER A 98 -6.38 -18.96 -6.55
N TYR A 99 -6.48 -20.13 -5.92
CA TYR A 99 -7.54 -21.09 -6.24
C TYR A 99 -8.93 -20.48 -6.01
N GLY A 100 -9.77 -20.52 -7.05
CA GLY A 100 -11.12 -19.94 -7.03
C GLY A 100 -11.17 -18.42 -7.24
N ASP A 101 -10.04 -17.77 -7.54
CA ASP A 101 -10.04 -16.35 -7.90
C ASP A 101 -10.54 -16.11 -9.32
N SER A 102 -11.09 -14.92 -9.51
CA SER A 102 -11.36 -14.39 -10.84
C SER A 102 -10.10 -14.19 -11.65
N ASN A 103 -10.23 -14.32 -12.97
CA ASN A 103 -9.19 -13.96 -13.92
C ASN A 103 -9.04 -12.43 -14.07
N SER A 104 -10.03 -11.65 -13.64
CA SER A 104 -10.01 -10.19 -13.69
C SER A 104 -9.04 -9.60 -12.67
N TYR A 105 -8.04 -8.85 -13.16
CA TYR A 105 -7.15 -8.07 -12.29
C TYR A 105 -7.90 -7.04 -11.44
N GLY A 106 -8.99 -6.48 -11.96
CA GLY A 106 -9.82 -5.53 -11.21
C GLY A 106 -10.43 -6.17 -9.97
N GLU A 107 -10.99 -7.37 -10.11
CA GLU A 107 -11.59 -8.10 -8.98
C GLU A 107 -10.52 -8.57 -7.99
N ARG A 108 -9.38 -9.07 -8.47
CA ARG A 108 -8.25 -9.42 -7.58
C ARG A 108 -7.68 -8.21 -6.84
N PHE A 109 -7.64 -7.04 -7.49
CA PHE A 109 -7.20 -5.81 -6.83
C PHE A 109 -8.14 -5.41 -5.69
N HIS A 110 -9.45 -5.46 -5.92
CA HIS A 110 -10.45 -5.23 -4.88
C HIS A 110 -10.36 -6.27 -3.75
N LYS A 111 -10.01 -7.52 -4.06
CA LYS A 111 -9.89 -8.56 -3.05
C LYS A 111 -8.63 -8.44 -2.18
N TYR A 112 -7.49 -8.08 -2.77
CA TYR A 112 -6.19 -8.21 -2.10
C TYR A 112 -5.50 -6.89 -1.77
N ILE A 113 -5.85 -5.79 -2.44
CA ILE A 113 -5.08 -4.53 -2.41
C ILE A 113 -5.93 -3.33 -1.94
N ILE A 114 -7.20 -3.20 -2.35
CA ILE A 114 -7.97 -1.95 -2.18
C ILE A 114 -8.07 -1.48 -0.72
N ASP A 115 -8.21 -2.43 0.21
CA ASP A 115 -8.38 -2.14 1.65
C ASP A 115 -7.09 -1.63 2.31
N TYR A 116 -5.96 -1.74 1.63
CA TYR A 116 -4.66 -1.25 2.10
C TYR A 116 -4.40 0.21 1.71
N LYS A 117 -5.42 0.97 1.31
CA LYS A 117 -5.25 2.38 0.94
C LYS A 117 -4.55 3.13 2.07
N CYS A 118 -3.46 3.81 1.76
CA CYS A 118 -2.69 4.53 2.77
C CYS A 118 -3.53 5.65 3.40
N ASN A 119 -3.39 5.85 4.71
CA ASN A 119 -3.95 7.00 5.41
C ASN A 119 -2.99 8.20 5.27
N CYS A 120 -3.07 8.88 4.13
CA CYS A 120 -2.32 10.08 3.80
C CYS A 120 -3.29 11.19 3.34
N TYR A 121 -2.87 12.45 3.46
CA TYR A 121 -3.67 13.62 3.06
C TYR A 121 -3.29 14.14 1.66
#